data_AF-A0A544QUW8-F1
#
_entry.id   AF-A0A544QUW8-F1
#
_cell.length_a   1.000
_cell.length_b   1.000
_cell.length_c   1.000
_cell.angle_alpha   90.00
_cell.angle_beta   90.00
_cell.angle_gamma   90.00
#
_symmetry.space_group_name_H-M   'P 1'
#
loop_
_entity.id
_entity.type
_entity.pdbx_description
1 polymer ?
#
loop_
_entity_poly.entity_id
_entity_poly.type
_entity_poly.pdbx_seq_one_letter_code
_entity_poly.pdbx_strand_id
1 'polypeptide(L)'
;MEFNHVSVLLNECIDNLNIKPDGVYVDCTMGGAGHSKEIVKRLSEKGLFIGFDQDKNAIRTAKERLAEYSDRVRFVHSNFENIKEELEKIGVYKIDGVLADLGVSSHQLDEADRGFSYMQDAPLDMRMDIRRNFSAYDVVNTYSEEKLAEIIKNYGEDNWAKRIAQFIVNERAEKPIETTGELVDIIKKAIPKKARIDGPHPAKRTFQAIRIEVNNELGVITKMIDDACSMMNPGGRICIITFHSLEDRIVKNEFRYLSLDCVCPPELPFCQCDKVSEVKVITRKPILPSKEEIEMNPRSRSAKLRVAEKK
;
A
#
# COMPACT_ATOMS: atom_id res chain seq x y z
N MET A 1 17.46 -9.18 19.16
CA MET A 1 16.18 -8.80 19.76
C MET A 1 15.13 -9.77 19.24
N GLU A 2 14.43 -10.49 20.11
CA GLU A 2 13.33 -11.36 19.69
C GLU A 2 12.24 -10.48 19.05
N PHE A 3 11.97 -10.71 17.77
CA PHE A 3 10.81 -10.14 17.10
C PHE A 3 9.53 -10.81 17.67
N ASN A 4 9.04 -10.31 18.79
CA ASN A 4 7.67 -10.58 19.27
C ASN A 4 6.68 -9.71 18.47
N HIS A 5 6.62 -9.95 17.16
CA HIS A 5 5.59 -9.38 16.30
C HIS A 5 4.38 -10.29 16.37
N VAL A 6 3.34 -9.85 17.09
CA VAL A 6 2.02 -10.50 17.06
C VAL A 6 1.35 -10.12 15.75
N SER A 7 1.02 -11.11 14.93
CA SER A 7 0.27 -10.92 13.69
C SER A 7 -1.08 -10.25 13.96
N VAL A 8 -1.33 -9.15 13.27
CA VAL A 8 -2.56 -8.38 13.40
C VAL A 8 -3.68 -9.05 12.61
N LEU A 9 -4.90 -9.09 13.16
CA LEU A 9 -6.08 -9.71 12.53
C LEU A 9 -5.81 -11.15 12.06
N LEU A 10 -5.00 -11.90 12.82
CA LEU A 10 -4.50 -13.21 12.41
C LEU A 10 -5.65 -14.18 12.09
N ASN A 11 -6.56 -14.38 13.03
CA ASN A 11 -7.63 -15.36 12.88
C ASN A 11 -8.61 -14.93 11.78
N GLU A 12 -9.03 -13.67 11.80
CA GLU A 12 -9.91 -13.08 10.80
C GLU A 12 -9.34 -13.26 9.41
N CYS A 13 -8.03 -13.08 9.24
CA CYS A 13 -7.38 -13.22 7.96
C CYS A 13 -7.30 -14.68 7.51
N ILE A 14 -6.89 -15.59 8.40
CA ILE A 14 -6.78 -17.02 8.08
C ILE A 14 -8.15 -17.62 7.74
N ASP A 15 -9.20 -17.25 8.47
CA ASP A 15 -10.56 -17.69 8.21
C ASP A 15 -11.08 -17.16 6.86
N ASN A 16 -10.74 -15.92 6.51
CA ASN A 16 -11.17 -15.32 5.25
C ASN A 16 -10.38 -15.77 4.01
N LEU A 17 -9.15 -16.26 4.18
CA LEU A 17 -8.35 -16.85 3.11
C LEU A 17 -8.96 -18.14 2.56
N ASN A 18 -9.86 -18.78 3.31
CA ASN A 18 -10.56 -20.00 2.92
C ASN A 18 -9.57 -21.07 2.42
N ILE A 19 -8.62 -21.44 3.28
CA ILE A 19 -7.45 -22.24 2.90
C ILE A 19 -7.86 -23.65 2.46
N LYS A 20 -7.47 -24.01 1.24
CA LYS A 20 -7.56 -25.36 0.68
C LYS A 20 -6.25 -26.10 0.97
N PRO A 21 -6.28 -27.34 1.49
CA PRO A 21 -5.06 -28.07 1.83
C PRO A 21 -4.06 -28.24 0.69
N ASP A 22 -4.55 -28.48 -0.52
CA ASP A 22 -3.72 -28.69 -1.72
C ASP A 22 -3.51 -27.39 -2.54
N GLY A 23 -3.90 -26.23 -1.99
CA GLY A 23 -3.85 -24.95 -2.69
C GLY A 23 -2.47 -24.28 -2.67
N VAL A 24 -2.32 -23.25 -3.50
CA VAL A 24 -1.12 -22.41 -3.55
C VAL A 24 -1.40 -21.05 -2.91
N TYR A 25 -0.67 -20.71 -1.84
CA TYR A 25 -0.86 -19.47 -1.09
C TYR A 25 0.39 -18.61 -1.09
N VAL A 26 0.19 -17.31 -1.26
CA VAL A 26 1.26 -16.31 -1.27
C VAL A 26 1.09 -15.37 -0.10
N ASP A 27 2.18 -15.12 0.62
CA ASP A 27 2.28 -14.04 1.61
C ASP A 27 3.22 -12.98 1.08
N CYS A 28 2.66 -11.83 0.68
CA CYS A 28 3.36 -10.71 0.06
C CYS A 28 4.25 -9.94 1.04
N THR A 29 4.08 -10.13 2.35
CA THR A 29 4.70 -9.33 3.41
C THR A 29 5.01 -10.23 4.60
N MET A 30 5.82 -11.26 4.34
CA MET A 30 6.03 -12.37 5.27
C MET A 30 6.51 -11.88 6.65
N GLY A 31 7.44 -10.93 6.70
CA GLY A 31 7.95 -10.34 7.93
C GLY A 31 8.41 -11.40 8.93
N GLY A 32 7.76 -11.44 10.10
CA GLY A 32 8.01 -12.43 11.14
C GLY A 32 7.42 -13.83 10.88
N ALA A 33 6.80 -14.08 9.73
CA ALA A 33 6.14 -15.34 9.36
C ALA A 33 5.00 -15.79 10.30
N GLY A 34 4.33 -14.85 10.97
CA GLY A 34 3.23 -15.16 11.91
C GLY A 34 1.99 -15.72 11.19
N HIS A 35 1.46 -14.98 10.20
CA HIS A 35 0.39 -15.47 9.34
C HIS A 35 0.86 -16.63 8.46
N SER A 36 2.06 -16.52 7.90
CA SER A 36 2.68 -17.56 7.08
C SER A 36 2.66 -18.93 7.76
N LYS A 37 3.03 -18.98 9.05
CA LYS A 37 3.02 -20.23 9.83
C LYS A 37 1.62 -20.83 9.94
N GLU A 38 0.59 -20.01 10.17
CA GLU A 38 -0.79 -20.47 10.26
C GLU A 38 -1.36 -20.92 8.91
N ILE A 39 -0.91 -20.31 7.80
CA ILE A 39 -1.25 -20.77 6.46
C ILE A 39 -0.64 -22.15 6.21
N VAL A 40 0.67 -22.28 6.39
CA VAL A 40 1.42 -23.50 6.07
C VAL A 40 0.94 -24.70 6.90
N LYS A 41 0.58 -24.50 8.17
CA LYS A 41 -0.02 -25.55 9.03
C LYS A 41 -1.28 -26.19 8.45
N ARG A 42 -2.03 -25.46 7.61
CA ARG A 42 -3.29 -25.92 7.00
C ARG A 42 -3.08 -26.55 5.63
N LEU A 43 -1.85 -26.54 5.10
CA LEU A 43 -1.51 -27.14 3.82
C LEU A 43 -1.13 -28.61 3.98
N SER A 44 -1.54 -29.42 3.01
CA SER A 44 -1.07 -30.79 2.84
C SER A 44 0.33 -30.82 2.23
N GLU A 45 0.87 -32.02 2.00
CA GLU A 45 2.14 -32.22 1.27
C GLU A 45 2.07 -31.79 -0.20
N LYS A 46 0.86 -31.62 -0.76
CA LYS A 46 0.64 -31.13 -2.13
C LYS A 46 0.42 -29.62 -2.20
N GLY A 47 0.09 -28.99 -1.07
CA GLY A 47 -0.05 -27.54 -0.99
C GLY A 47 1.31 -26.87 -1.16
N LEU A 48 1.29 -25.60 -1.56
CA LEU A 48 2.49 -24.81 -1.72
C LEU A 48 2.31 -23.44 -1.06
N PHE A 49 3.29 -23.05 -0.26
CA PHE A 49 3.36 -21.71 0.32
C PHE A 49 4.55 -20.94 -0.24
N ILE A 50 4.33 -19.66 -0.54
CA ILE A 50 5.33 -18.79 -1.14
C ILE A 50 5.36 -17.49 -0.34
N GLY A 51 6.46 -17.24 0.36
CA GLY A 51 6.65 -16.03 1.16
C GLY A 51 7.55 -15.02 0.46
N PHE A 52 7.05 -13.80 0.28
CA PHE A 52 7.79 -12.65 -0.23
C PHE A 52 8.21 -11.75 0.93
N ASP A 53 9.43 -11.24 0.85
CA ASP A 53 9.85 -10.09 1.63
C ASP A 53 11.01 -9.37 0.92
N GLN A 54 11.13 -8.06 1.11
CA GLN A 54 12.27 -7.27 0.62
C GLN A 54 13.41 -7.20 1.65
N ASP A 55 13.15 -7.49 2.92
CA ASP A 55 14.17 -7.56 3.98
C ASP A 55 14.76 -8.98 4.07
N LYS A 56 16.07 -9.08 3.88
CA LYS A 56 16.82 -10.34 4.04
C LYS A 56 16.74 -10.89 5.47
N ASN A 57 16.60 -10.05 6.48
CA ASN A 57 16.46 -10.49 7.87
C ASN A 57 15.10 -11.15 8.12
N ALA A 58 14.03 -10.62 7.53
CA ALA A 58 12.70 -11.23 7.56
C ALA A 58 12.76 -12.62 6.91
N ILE A 59 13.39 -12.75 5.74
CA ILE A 59 13.58 -14.04 5.07
C ILE A 59 14.35 -15.04 5.93
N ARG A 60 15.45 -14.62 6.57
CA ARG A 60 16.22 -15.50 7.46
C ARG A 60 15.35 -15.99 8.63
N THR A 61 14.64 -15.07 9.28
CA THR A 61 13.77 -15.38 10.42
C THR A 61 12.65 -16.34 10.02
N ALA A 62 12.04 -16.11 8.85
CA ALA A 62 11.00 -16.97 8.33
C ALA A 62 11.50 -18.38 7.96
N LYS A 63 12.71 -18.49 7.39
CA LYS A 63 13.36 -19.78 7.12
C LYS A 63 13.54 -20.61 8.39
N GLU A 64 13.93 -19.97 9.49
CA GLU A 64 14.05 -20.63 10.80
C GLU A 64 12.67 -21.04 11.35
N ARG A 65 11.68 -20.14 11.30
CA ARG A 65 10.33 -20.39 11.84
C ARG A 65 9.51 -21.43 11.05
N LEU A 66 9.79 -21.57 9.77
CA LEU A 66 9.09 -22.48 8.85
C LEU A 66 9.94 -23.70 8.45
N ALA A 67 11.06 -23.96 9.14
CA ALA A 67 11.99 -25.03 8.79
C ALA A 67 11.34 -26.42 8.73
N GLU A 68 10.37 -26.69 9.62
CA GLU A 68 9.58 -27.93 9.67
C GLU A 68 8.78 -28.17 8.38
N TYR A 69 8.47 -27.12 7.62
CA TYR A 69 7.65 -27.16 6.41
C TYR A 69 8.46 -26.83 5.14
N SER A 70 9.78 -27.01 5.19
CA SER A 70 10.69 -26.64 4.10
C SER A 70 10.45 -27.39 2.78
N ASP A 71 9.74 -28.52 2.84
CA ASP A 71 9.29 -29.31 1.69
C ASP A 71 8.30 -28.55 0.80
N ARG A 72 7.45 -27.71 1.42
CA ARG A 72 6.31 -27.04 0.77
C ARG A 72 6.36 -25.51 0.84
N VAL A 73 7.50 -24.94 1.26
CA VAL A 73 7.70 -23.50 1.37
C VAL A 73 8.76 -23.01 0.38
N ARG A 74 8.45 -21.92 -0.31
CA ARG A 74 9.40 -21.16 -1.14
C ARG A 74 9.52 -19.75 -0.61
N PHE A 75 10.73 -19.21 -0.66
CA PHE A 75 11.02 -17.85 -0.21
C PHE A 75 11.51 -17.01 -1.39
N VAL A 76 10.91 -15.84 -1.58
CA VAL A 76 11.25 -14.91 -2.64
C VAL A 76 11.78 -13.62 -2.01
N HIS A 77 13.02 -13.25 -2.34
CA HIS A 77 13.59 -11.96 -1.95
C HIS A 77 13.30 -10.92 -3.03
N SER A 78 12.11 -10.33 -2.96
CA SER A 78 11.65 -9.32 -3.91
C SER A 78 10.55 -8.46 -3.29
N ASN A 79 10.31 -7.29 -3.88
CA ASN A 79 9.13 -6.50 -3.56
C ASN A 79 7.88 -7.21 -4.09
N PHE A 80 6.77 -7.15 -3.33
CA PHE A 80 5.50 -7.77 -3.72
C PHE A 80 4.91 -7.20 -5.02
N GLU A 81 5.35 -6.01 -5.46
CA GLU A 81 4.97 -5.46 -6.76
C GLU A 81 5.36 -6.41 -7.91
N ASN A 82 6.36 -7.26 -7.71
CA ASN A 82 6.87 -8.22 -8.70
C ASN A 82 6.26 -9.63 -8.52
N ILE A 83 5.15 -9.76 -7.77
CA ILE A 83 4.54 -11.06 -7.44
C ILE A 83 4.42 -11.97 -8.67
N LYS A 84 3.88 -11.46 -9.78
CA LYS A 84 3.66 -12.26 -10.99
C LYS A 84 4.95 -12.75 -11.62
N GLU A 85 5.90 -11.84 -11.86
CA GLU A 85 7.18 -12.18 -12.48
C GLU A 85 7.97 -13.19 -11.64
N GLU A 86 7.98 -13.02 -10.32
CA GLU A 86 8.70 -13.93 -9.42
C GLU A 86 8.04 -15.30 -9.30
N LEU A 87 6.70 -15.36 -9.30
CA LEU A 87 5.97 -16.62 -9.32
C LEU A 87 6.21 -17.38 -10.63
N GLU A 88 6.17 -16.69 -11.77
CA GLU A 88 6.44 -17.30 -13.08
C GLU A 88 7.88 -17.85 -13.18
N LYS A 89 8.87 -17.16 -12.62
CA LYS A 89 10.27 -17.64 -12.56
C LYS A 89 10.43 -18.98 -11.83
N ILE A 90 9.57 -19.26 -10.85
CA ILE A 90 9.58 -20.51 -10.09
C ILE A 90 8.53 -21.52 -10.60
N GLY A 91 7.93 -21.27 -11.77
CA GLY A 91 6.99 -22.17 -12.43
C GLY A 91 5.56 -22.16 -11.85
N VAL A 92 5.21 -21.12 -11.09
CA VAL A 92 3.87 -20.96 -10.49
C VAL A 92 3.07 -19.96 -11.33
N TYR A 93 2.04 -20.45 -12.01
CA TYR A 93 1.19 -19.63 -12.90
C TYR A 93 -0.22 -19.37 -12.34
N LYS A 94 -0.59 -20.11 -11.29
CA LYS A 94 -1.91 -20.03 -10.64
C LYS A 94 -1.80 -20.12 -9.13
N ILE A 95 -2.64 -19.37 -8.44
CA ILE A 95 -2.68 -19.30 -6.97
C ILE A 95 -4.12 -19.37 -6.44
N ASP A 96 -4.28 -19.89 -5.22
CA ASP A 96 -5.58 -20.00 -4.51
C ASP A 96 -5.78 -18.89 -3.48
N GLY A 97 -4.71 -18.23 -3.02
CA GLY A 97 -4.88 -17.08 -2.15
C GLY A 97 -3.63 -16.22 -1.99
N VAL A 98 -3.88 -14.96 -1.63
CA VAL A 98 -2.86 -13.96 -1.35
C VAL A 98 -3.17 -13.26 -0.03
N LEU A 99 -2.13 -13.12 0.78
CA LEU A 99 -2.10 -12.28 1.97
C LEU A 99 -1.15 -11.10 1.74
N ALA A 100 -1.55 -9.89 2.14
CA ALA A 100 -0.63 -8.77 2.29
C ALA A 100 -0.96 -7.97 3.56
N ASP A 101 -0.01 -7.92 4.50
CA ASP A 101 0.00 -7.10 5.70
C ASP A 101 0.83 -5.84 5.45
N LEU A 102 0.16 -4.79 4.95
CA LEU A 102 0.78 -3.56 4.46
C LEU A 102 1.22 -2.66 5.62
N GLY A 103 2.31 -3.05 6.28
CA GLY A 103 3.02 -2.21 7.24
C GLY A 103 4.13 -1.43 6.55
N VAL A 104 4.13 -0.10 6.71
CA VAL A 104 5.34 0.68 6.39
C VAL A 104 6.42 0.37 7.43
N SER A 105 7.61 -0.02 6.98
CA SER A 105 8.79 0.10 7.82
C SER A 105 8.94 1.56 8.20
N SER A 106 8.88 1.86 9.50
CA SER A 106 9.03 3.22 10.05
C SER A 106 10.40 3.83 9.78
N HIS A 107 11.33 3.07 9.18
CA HIS A 107 12.68 3.48 8.85
C HIS A 107 12.74 4.02 7.43
N GLN A 108 12.33 5.27 7.22
CA GLN A 108 12.69 6.09 6.05
C GLN A 108 12.35 7.58 6.27
N LEU A 109 12.56 8.06 7.48
CA LEU A 109 12.42 9.47 7.84
C LEU A 109 13.63 9.89 8.67
N ASP A 110 14.82 9.94 8.07
CA ASP A 110 16.01 10.57 8.68
C ASP A 110 17.09 10.89 7.63
N GLU A 111 16.69 11.42 6.47
CA GLU A 111 17.65 12.01 5.52
C GLU A 111 17.20 13.45 5.24
N ALA A 112 17.53 14.35 6.16
CA ALA A 112 17.16 15.76 6.11
C ALA A 112 17.65 16.45 4.82
N ASP A 113 18.84 16.09 4.35
CA ASP A 113 19.48 16.68 3.17
C ASP A 113 18.78 16.36 1.85
N ARG A 114 17.84 15.40 1.85
CA ARG A 114 17.11 14.96 0.65
C ARG A 114 15.68 15.51 0.55
N GLY A 115 15.35 16.47 1.39
CA GLY A 115 14.08 17.17 1.33
C GLY A 115 12.87 16.36 1.79
N PHE A 116 13.06 15.23 2.48
CA PHE A 116 11.96 14.47 3.09
C PHE A 116 11.36 15.17 4.32
N SER A 117 12.14 16.02 4.97
CA SER A 117 11.73 16.77 6.16
C SER A 117 11.17 18.13 5.78
N TYR A 118 10.06 18.51 6.39
CA TYR A 118 9.53 19.88 6.36
C TYR A 118 10.07 20.76 7.50
N MET A 119 10.94 20.20 8.35
CA MET A 119 11.52 20.90 9.51
C MET A 119 12.88 21.53 9.20
N GLN A 120 13.58 20.99 8.21
CA GLN A 120 14.90 21.45 7.77
C GLN A 120 14.82 21.80 6.28
N ASP A 121 15.46 22.90 5.91
CA ASP A 121 15.46 23.37 4.53
C ASP A 121 16.45 22.53 3.71
N ALA A 122 16.00 22.05 2.56
CA ALA A 122 16.76 21.20 1.65
C ALA A 122 16.17 21.30 0.23
N PRO A 123 16.91 20.89 -0.82
CA PRO A 123 16.35 20.80 -2.17
C PRO A 123 15.10 19.92 -2.23
N LEU A 124 14.13 20.28 -3.08
CA LEU A 124 12.93 19.48 -3.34
C LEU A 124 13.25 18.21 -4.14
N ASP A 125 13.84 17.22 -3.47
CA ASP A 125 14.16 15.93 -4.07
C ASP A 125 13.09 14.88 -3.72
N MET A 126 13.03 14.45 -2.46
CA MET A 126 12.16 13.39 -1.94
C MET A 126 12.20 12.04 -2.69
N ARG A 127 13.14 11.82 -3.63
CA ARG A 127 13.33 10.49 -4.25
C ARG A 127 14.00 9.57 -3.26
N MET A 128 13.53 8.34 -3.14
CA MET A 128 14.20 7.25 -2.42
C MET A 128 15.30 6.63 -3.29
N ASP A 129 15.05 6.47 -4.59
CA ASP A 129 16.04 6.06 -5.59
C ASP A 129 16.50 7.26 -6.42
N ILE A 130 17.73 7.73 -6.16
CA ILE A 130 18.33 8.89 -6.83
C ILE A 130 18.59 8.69 -8.33
N ARG A 131 18.49 7.45 -8.83
CA ARG A 131 18.64 7.13 -10.26
C ARG A 131 17.39 7.51 -11.06
N ARG A 132 16.25 7.75 -10.38
CA ARG A 132 15.01 8.18 -11.03
C ARG A 132 15.11 9.67 -11.39
N ASN A 133 14.67 10.03 -12.57
CA ASN A 133 14.71 11.43 -13.05
C ASN A 133 13.54 12.29 -12.53
N PHE A 134 12.58 11.70 -11.81
CA PHE A 134 11.37 12.38 -11.36
C PHE A 134 11.42 12.62 -9.85
N SER A 135 11.33 13.88 -9.43
CA SER A 135 11.54 14.36 -8.06
C SER A 135 10.38 15.23 -7.56
N ALA A 136 10.42 15.63 -6.29
CA ALA A 136 9.44 16.55 -5.71
C ALA A 136 9.43 17.90 -6.43
N TYR A 137 10.60 18.36 -6.89
CA TYR A 137 10.72 19.54 -7.73
C TYR A 137 9.85 19.42 -8.98
N ASP A 138 9.88 18.26 -9.65
CA ASP A 138 9.09 18.03 -10.86
C ASP A 138 7.59 18.04 -10.56
N VAL A 139 7.17 17.34 -9.50
CA VAL A 139 5.76 17.35 -9.06
C VAL A 139 5.29 18.79 -8.81
N VAL A 140 6.04 19.55 -8.02
CA VAL A 140 5.65 20.90 -7.60
C VAL A 140 5.69 21.90 -8.77
N ASN A 141 6.66 21.78 -9.67
CA ASN A 141 6.87 22.78 -10.73
C ASN A 141 6.19 22.45 -12.07
N THR A 142 5.84 21.19 -12.35
CA THR A 142 5.33 20.78 -13.68
C THR A 142 3.85 20.37 -13.71
N TYR A 143 3.29 19.86 -12.62
CA TYR A 143 1.91 19.35 -12.61
C TYR A 143 0.87 20.46 -12.76
N SER A 144 -0.27 20.20 -13.40
CA SER A 144 -1.38 21.16 -13.45
C SER A 144 -1.94 21.43 -12.04
N GLU A 145 -2.68 22.52 -11.89
CA GLU A 145 -3.35 22.83 -10.62
C GLU A 145 -4.30 21.70 -10.20
N GLU A 146 -5.08 21.15 -11.15
CA GLU A 146 -6.01 20.06 -10.85
C GLU A 146 -5.26 18.82 -10.39
N LYS A 147 -4.14 18.49 -11.05
CA LYS A 147 -3.34 17.32 -10.68
C LYS A 147 -2.68 17.49 -9.31
N LEU A 148 -2.14 18.67 -9.00
CA LEU A 148 -1.62 18.98 -7.67
C LEU A 148 -2.70 18.87 -6.60
N ALA A 149 -3.88 19.44 -6.85
CA ALA A 149 -5.00 19.36 -5.92
C ALA A 149 -5.46 17.91 -5.73
N GLU A 150 -5.46 17.12 -6.79
CA GLU A 150 -5.79 15.69 -6.75
C GLU A 150 -4.81 14.93 -5.84
N ILE A 151 -3.50 15.02 -6.08
CA ILE A 151 -2.51 14.27 -5.28
C ILE A 151 -2.52 14.72 -3.82
N ILE A 152 -2.62 16.02 -3.53
CA ILE A 152 -2.63 16.54 -2.15
C ILE A 152 -3.90 16.06 -1.41
N LYS A 153 -5.04 16.04 -2.11
CA LYS A 153 -6.29 15.54 -1.55
C LYS A 153 -6.26 14.03 -1.34
N ASN A 154 -5.79 13.28 -2.33
CA ASN A 154 -5.88 11.83 -2.36
C ASN A 154 -4.84 11.18 -1.46
N TYR A 155 -3.59 11.67 -1.49
CA TYR A 155 -2.45 11.12 -0.74
C TYR A 155 -2.14 11.90 0.54
N GLY A 156 -2.47 13.19 0.62
CA GLY A 156 -2.28 13.97 1.85
C GLY A 156 -3.51 13.99 2.75
N GLU A 157 -4.69 13.62 2.23
CA GLU A 157 -5.98 13.80 2.90
C GLU A 157 -6.18 15.23 3.41
N ASP A 158 -5.68 16.24 2.67
CA ASP A 158 -5.75 17.63 3.06
C ASP A 158 -7.01 18.31 2.51
N ASN A 159 -7.83 18.88 3.41
CA ASN A 159 -9.04 19.61 3.04
C ASN A 159 -8.72 20.92 2.29
N TRP A 160 -7.50 21.45 2.44
CA TRP A 160 -7.03 22.65 1.76
C TRP A 160 -6.35 22.35 0.42
N ALA A 161 -6.39 21.11 -0.07
CA ALA A 161 -5.66 20.67 -1.27
C ALA A 161 -5.81 21.61 -2.48
N LYS A 162 -7.04 22.02 -2.83
CA LYS A 162 -7.28 22.97 -3.92
C LYS A 162 -6.57 24.31 -3.71
N ARG A 163 -6.65 24.84 -2.49
CA ARG A 163 -6.06 26.12 -2.14
C ARG A 163 -4.53 26.05 -2.09
N ILE A 164 -3.98 24.94 -1.59
CA ILE A 164 -2.53 24.71 -1.60
C ILE A 164 -2.03 24.61 -3.04
N ALA A 165 -2.70 23.85 -3.90
CA ALA A 165 -2.36 23.71 -5.31
C ALA A 165 -2.38 25.07 -6.04
N GLN A 166 -3.44 25.87 -5.85
CA GLN A 166 -3.53 27.23 -6.40
C GLN A 166 -2.32 28.09 -5.99
N PHE A 167 -1.96 28.07 -4.69
CA PHE A 167 -0.83 28.87 -4.19
C PHE A 167 0.51 28.40 -4.75
N ILE A 168 0.71 27.09 -4.88
CA ILE A 168 1.90 26.51 -5.52
C ILE A 168 2.02 26.99 -6.97
N VAL A 169 0.93 26.89 -7.75
CA VAL A 169 0.91 27.29 -9.16
C VAL A 169 1.15 28.79 -9.33
N ASN A 170 0.57 29.61 -8.45
CA ASN A 170 0.76 31.06 -8.48
C ASN A 170 2.21 31.46 -8.15
N GLU A 171 2.81 30.86 -7.12
CA GLU A 171 4.17 31.22 -6.71
C GLU A 171 5.22 30.72 -7.72
N ARG A 172 5.05 29.51 -8.27
CA ARG A 172 5.96 29.00 -9.30
C ARG A 172 5.89 29.73 -10.63
N ALA A 173 4.80 30.46 -10.90
CA ALA A 173 4.68 31.31 -12.08
C ALA A 173 5.63 32.52 -12.02
N GLU A 174 6.01 32.95 -10.81
CA GLU A 174 6.95 34.04 -10.58
C GLU A 174 8.39 33.52 -10.45
N LYS A 175 8.60 32.45 -9.67
CA LYS A 175 9.91 31.82 -9.46
C LYS A 175 9.75 30.32 -9.23
N PRO A 176 10.51 29.43 -9.92
CA PRO A 176 10.54 28.01 -9.58
C PRO A 176 10.75 27.77 -8.08
N ILE A 177 10.03 26.80 -7.53
CA ILE A 177 10.11 26.41 -6.12
C ILE A 177 11.20 25.35 -6.03
N GLU A 178 12.30 25.66 -5.34
CA GLU A 178 13.52 24.83 -5.35
C GLU A 178 13.72 24.09 -4.03
N THR A 179 13.20 24.63 -2.93
CA THR A 179 13.50 24.16 -1.57
C THR A 179 12.27 23.77 -0.77
N THR A 180 12.45 22.89 0.22
CA THR A 180 11.40 22.48 1.15
C THR A 180 10.89 23.66 1.98
N GLY A 181 11.76 24.60 2.35
CA GLY A 181 11.41 25.83 3.07
C GLY A 181 10.46 26.72 2.29
N GLU A 182 10.76 26.97 1.01
CA GLU A 182 9.87 27.71 0.11
C GLU A 182 8.48 27.05 0.02
N LEU A 183 8.45 25.73 -0.20
CA LEU A 183 7.19 24.98 -0.25
C LEU A 183 6.40 25.07 1.07
N VAL A 184 7.08 24.96 2.21
CA VAL A 184 6.48 25.10 3.54
C VAL A 184 5.83 26.47 3.72
N ASP A 185 6.51 27.53 3.29
CA ASP A 185 6.00 28.90 3.42
C ASP A 185 4.78 29.15 2.53
N ILE A 186 4.77 28.60 1.32
CA ILE A 186 3.62 28.61 0.42
C ILE A 186 2.42 27.90 1.07
N ILE A 187 2.62 26.71 1.64
CA ILE A 187 1.56 25.96 2.34
C ILE A 187 1.03 26.75 3.55
N LYS A 188 1.91 27.39 4.32
CA LYS A 188 1.51 28.23 5.46
C LYS A 188 0.70 29.47 5.02
N LYS A 189 1.02 30.05 3.87
CA LYS A 189 0.24 31.15 3.25
C LYS A 189 -1.14 30.67 2.78
N ALA A 190 -1.21 29.46 2.22
CA ALA A 190 -2.45 28.85 1.72
C ALA A 190 -3.43 28.50 2.86
N ILE A 191 -2.94 28.00 3.99
CA ILE A 191 -3.81 27.52 5.09
C ILE A 191 -4.13 28.68 6.08
N PRO A 192 -5.43 28.98 6.34
CA PRO A 192 -5.82 30.02 7.28
C PRO A 192 -5.20 29.84 8.66
N LYS A 193 -4.73 30.93 9.29
CA LYS A 193 -4.07 30.88 10.61
C LYS A 193 -4.87 30.10 11.65
N LYS A 194 -6.20 30.28 11.70
CA LYS A 194 -7.09 29.56 12.64
C LYS A 194 -7.03 28.04 12.47
N ALA A 195 -6.86 27.54 11.25
CA ALA A 195 -6.76 26.11 10.95
C ALA A 195 -5.33 25.54 11.18
N ARG A 196 -4.36 26.39 11.54
CA ARG A 196 -2.97 25.98 11.84
C ARG A 196 -2.68 25.85 13.33
N ILE A 197 -3.59 26.31 14.20
CA ILE A 197 -3.37 26.37 15.65
C ILE A 197 -3.53 24.98 16.26
N ASP A 198 -4.51 24.21 15.80
CA ASP A 198 -4.81 22.88 16.31
C ASP A 198 -4.48 21.83 15.24
N GLY A 199 -3.41 21.04 15.45
CA GLY A 199 -3.08 19.90 14.59
C GLY A 199 -1.58 19.70 14.31
N PRO A 200 -1.24 18.67 13.51
CA PRO A 200 0.12 18.46 13.05
C PRO A 200 0.60 19.61 12.16
N HIS A 201 1.92 19.74 11.98
CA HIS A 201 2.52 20.79 11.16
C HIS A 201 1.82 20.90 9.79
N PRO A 202 1.44 22.12 9.32
CA PRO A 202 0.59 22.29 8.14
C PRO A 202 1.13 21.64 6.86
N ALA A 203 2.45 21.58 6.72
CA ALA A 203 3.10 20.98 5.54
C ALA A 203 3.14 19.45 5.56
N LYS A 204 2.87 18.80 6.71
CA LYS A 204 3.05 17.34 6.88
C LYS A 204 2.27 16.53 5.83
N ARG A 205 1.01 16.90 5.59
CA ARG A 205 0.11 16.20 4.66
C ARG A 205 0.53 16.39 3.20
N THR A 206 0.89 17.62 2.82
CA THR A 206 1.38 17.91 1.47
C THR A 206 2.71 17.22 1.18
N PHE A 207 3.65 17.22 2.14
CA PHE A 207 4.94 16.52 1.99
C PHE A 207 4.73 15.01 1.85
N GLN A 208 3.85 14.43 2.66
CA GLN A 208 3.45 13.02 2.51
C GLN A 208 2.89 12.75 1.11
N ALA A 209 1.99 13.61 0.61
CA ALA A 209 1.39 13.44 -0.71
C ALA A 209 2.42 13.46 -1.84
N ILE A 210 3.33 14.44 -1.82
CA ILE A 210 4.38 14.58 -2.84
C ILE A 210 5.34 13.40 -2.76
N ARG A 211 5.76 13.00 -1.56
CA ARG A 211 6.66 11.86 -1.37
C ARG A 211 6.07 10.56 -1.94
N ILE A 212 4.79 10.33 -1.67
CA ILE A 212 4.03 9.19 -2.20
C ILE A 212 4.01 9.22 -3.74
N GLU A 213 3.75 10.39 -4.34
CA GLU A 213 3.72 10.57 -5.79
C GLU A 213 5.10 10.32 -6.42
N VAL A 214 6.15 10.94 -5.88
CA VAL A 214 7.53 10.84 -6.39
C VAL A 214 8.02 9.39 -6.39
N ASN A 215 7.73 8.67 -5.30
CA ASN A 215 8.24 7.31 -5.12
C ASN A 215 7.29 6.24 -5.62
N ASN A 216 6.08 6.62 -6.06
CA ASN A 216 5.00 5.68 -6.39
C ASN A 216 4.73 4.69 -5.23
N GLU A 217 4.80 5.17 -3.98
CA GLU A 217 4.71 4.34 -2.75
C GLU A 217 3.41 3.52 -2.71
N LEU A 218 2.39 3.98 -3.41
CA LEU A 218 1.05 3.43 -3.39
C LEU A 218 0.67 2.68 -4.67
N GLY A 219 1.30 2.95 -5.81
CA GLY A 219 1.02 2.24 -7.06
C GLY A 219 1.44 0.76 -7.02
N VAL A 220 2.42 0.44 -6.18
CA VAL A 220 2.84 -0.95 -5.91
C VAL A 220 1.70 -1.82 -5.36
N ILE A 221 0.77 -1.22 -4.59
CA ILE A 221 -0.38 -1.93 -4.02
C ILE A 221 -1.37 -2.30 -5.12
N THR A 222 -1.73 -1.34 -5.98
CA THR A 222 -2.62 -1.58 -7.13
C THR A 222 -2.01 -2.63 -8.07
N LYS A 223 -0.74 -2.47 -8.46
CA LYS A 223 -0.05 -3.44 -9.32
C LYS A 223 -0.07 -4.86 -8.72
N MET A 224 0.23 -4.99 -7.42
CA MET A 224 0.21 -6.27 -6.72
C MET A 224 -1.19 -6.88 -6.71
N ILE A 225 -2.24 -6.09 -6.47
CA ILE A 225 -3.63 -6.56 -6.51
C ILE A 225 -3.98 -7.08 -7.90
N ASP A 226 -3.69 -6.31 -8.95
CA ASP A 226 -3.99 -6.67 -10.34
C ASP A 226 -3.25 -7.95 -10.75
N ASP A 227 -1.94 -8.01 -10.47
CA ASP A 227 -1.10 -9.16 -10.78
C ASP A 227 -1.58 -10.40 -10.03
N ALA A 228 -1.84 -10.30 -8.73
CA ALA A 228 -2.39 -11.39 -7.92
C ALA A 228 -3.74 -11.88 -8.45
N CYS A 229 -4.67 -10.96 -8.75
CA CYS A 229 -5.99 -11.30 -9.29
C CYS A 229 -5.90 -11.94 -10.69
N SER A 230 -4.91 -11.58 -11.51
CA SER A 230 -4.72 -12.19 -12.84
C SER A 230 -4.28 -13.66 -12.75
N MET A 231 -3.54 -14.02 -11.70
CA MET A 231 -3.04 -15.38 -11.45
C MET A 231 -4.00 -16.22 -10.59
N MET A 232 -4.97 -15.59 -9.92
CA MET A 232 -5.84 -16.29 -8.99
C MET A 232 -6.79 -17.27 -9.71
N ASN A 233 -6.93 -18.47 -9.15
CA ASN A 233 -7.95 -19.42 -9.55
C ASN A 233 -9.35 -18.92 -9.12
N PRO A 234 -10.42 -19.30 -9.84
CA PRO A 234 -11.79 -19.04 -9.40
C PRO A 234 -12.03 -19.53 -7.96
N GLY A 235 -12.68 -18.69 -7.16
CA GLY A 235 -12.90 -18.91 -5.73
C GLY A 235 -11.68 -18.64 -4.84
N GLY A 236 -10.53 -18.25 -5.41
CA GLY A 236 -9.36 -17.85 -4.63
C GLY A 236 -9.57 -16.52 -3.91
N ARG A 237 -8.83 -16.29 -2.81
CA ARG A 237 -9.02 -15.14 -1.91
C ARG A 237 -7.82 -14.21 -1.84
N ILE A 238 -8.07 -12.91 -1.92
CA ILE A 238 -7.07 -11.89 -1.62
C ILE A 238 -7.46 -11.18 -0.32
N CYS A 239 -6.57 -11.23 0.67
CA CYS A 239 -6.73 -10.66 2.00
C CYS A 239 -5.65 -9.60 2.22
N ILE A 240 -6.05 -8.35 2.40
CA ILE A 240 -5.12 -7.22 2.58
C ILE A 240 -5.42 -6.50 3.88
N ILE A 241 -4.42 -6.44 4.77
CA ILE A 241 -4.44 -5.68 6.01
C ILE A 241 -3.73 -4.35 5.73
N THR A 242 -4.35 -3.25 6.15
CA THR A 242 -3.84 -1.89 5.96
C THR A 242 -3.82 -1.17 7.30
N PHE A 243 -2.81 -0.35 7.57
CA PHE A 243 -2.73 0.41 8.83
C PHE A 243 -3.02 1.90 8.63
N HIS A 244 -3.13 2.35 7.38
CA HIS A 244 -3.30 3.74 7.03
C HIS A 244 -4.55 3.93 6.15
N SER A 245 -5.21 5.08 6.29
CA SER A 245 -6.40 5.46 5.52
C SER A 245 -6.18 5.47 4.01
N LEU A 246 -4.96 5.81 3.56
CA LEU A 246 -4.58 5.85 2.15
C LEU A 246 -4.54 4.46 1.52
N GLU A 247 -3.85 3.52 2.16
CA GLU A 247 -3.79 2.13 1.73
C GLU A 247 -5.18 1.51 1.69
N ASP A 248 -5.96 1.68 2.78
CA ASP A 248 -7.35 1.20 2.87
C ASP A 248 -8.21 1.75 1.74
N ARG A 249 -8.01 3.03 1.36
CA ARG A 249 -8.73 3.66 0.24
C ARG A 249 -8.34 3.03 -1.09
N ILE A 250 -7.05 2.78 -1.33
CA ILE A 250 -6.57 2.16 -2.57
C ILE A 250 -7.12 0.75 -2.70
N VAL A 251 -6.93 -0.09 -1.68
CA VAL A 251 -7.45 -1.47 -1.68
C VAL A 251 -8.96 -1.49 -1.91
N LYS A 252 -9.70 -0.60 -1.22
CA LYS A 252 -11.15 -0.47 -1.40
C LYS A 252 -11.52 -0.09 -2.84
N ASN A 253 -10.84 0.90 -3.41
CA ASN A 253 -11.14 1.41 -4.73
C ASN A 253 -10.77 0.39 -5.80
N GLU A 254 -9.65 -0.32 -5.65
CA GLU A 254 -9.22 -1.36 -6.57
C GLU A 254 -10.17 -2.56 -6.55
N PHE A 255 -10.52 -3.06 -5.36
CA PHE A 255 -11.52 -4.13 -5.24
C PHE A 255 -12.88 -3.71 -5.80
N ARG A 256 -13.27 -2.43 -5.63
CA ARG A 256 -14.48 -1.91 -6.25
C ARG A 256 -14.34 -1.92 -7.76
N TYR A 257 -13.26 -1.37 -8.32
CA TYR A 257 -13.00 -1.30 -9.75
C TYR A 257 -13.01 -2.70 -10.40
N LEU A 258 -12.28 -3.66 -9.83
CA LEU A 258 -12.25 -5.05 -10.29
C LEU A 258 -13.61 -5.76 -10.14
N SER A 259 -14.46 -5.31 -9.23
CA SER A 259 -15.82 -5.86 -9.09
C SER A 259 -16.83 -5.28 -10.08
N LEU A 260 -16.52 -4.18 -10.77
CA LEU A 260 -17.42 -3.58 -11.75
C LEU A 260 -17.49 -4.39 -13.04
N ASP A 261 -18.70 -4.44 -13.59
CA ASP A 261 -19.09 -4.95 -14.90
C ASP A 261 -19.15 -3.84 -15.97
N CYS A 262 -18.99 -2.58 -15.58
CA CYS A 262 -18.93 -1.44 -16.48
C CYS A 262 -18.21 -0.27 -15.84
N VAL A 263 -17.42 0.47 -16.63
CA VAL A 263 -16.75 1.72 -16.23
C VAL A 263 -17.09 2.89 -17.16
N CYS A 264 -18.05 2.69 -18.07
CA CYS A 264 -18.53 3.74 -18.95
C CYS A 264 -19.17 4.90 -18.14
N PRO A 265 -19.05 6.15 -18.62
CA PRO A 265 -19.81 7.26 -18.08
C PRO A 265 -21.32 6.94 -18.04
N PRO A 266 -22.04 7.29 -16.96
CA PRO A 266 -23.48 7.01 -16.82
C PRO A 266 -24.35 7.62 -17.93
N GLU A 267 -23.84 8.64 -18.63
CA GLU A 267 -24.52 9.31 -19.73
C GLU A 267 -24.57 8.46 -21.00
N LEU A 268 -23.76 7.41 -21.10
CA LEU A 268 -23.76 6.52 -22.26
C LEU A 268 -24.93 5.52 -22.16
N PRO A 269 -25.79 5.42 -23.20
CA PRO A 269 -26.98 4.57 -23.17
C PRO A 269 -26.68 3.07 -23.23
N PHE A 270 -25.46 2.67 -23.63
CA PHE A 270 -25.01 1.28 -23.68
C PHE A 270 -23.54 1.16 -23.27
N CYS A 271 -23.19 0.01 -22.69
CA CYS A 271 -21.80 -0.31 -22.35
C CYS A 271 -20.98 -0.51 -23.64
N GLN A 272 -19.78 0.06 -23.64
CA GLN A 272 -18.81 -0.06 -24.74
C GLN A 272 -17.37 -0.28 -24.22
N CYS A 273 -17.22 -0.67 -22.95
CA CYS A 273 -15.89 -0.83 -22.31
C CYS A 273 -15.44 -2.28 -22.17
N ASP A 274 -16.27 -3.25 -22.59
CA ASP A 274 -16.03 -4.70 -22.50
C ASP A 274 -15.53 -5.20 -21.14
N LYS A 275 -15.71 -4.40 -20.08
CA LYS A 275 -15.21 -4.73 -18.74
C LYS A 275 -16.03 -5.89 -18.19
N VAL A 276 -15.31 -6.92 -17.74
CA VAL A 276 -15.92 -8.04 -17.02
C VAL A 276 -15.50 -7.96 -15.57
N SER A 277 -16.46 -8.19 -14.68
CA SER A 277 -16.22 -8.24 -13.25
C SER A 277 -15.32 -9.43 -12.92
N GLU A 278 -14.14 -9.16 -12.36
CA GLU A 278 -13.12 -10.17 -12.07
C GLU A 278 -13.21 -10.71 -10.64
N VAL A 279 -13.69 -9.88 -9.72
CA VAL A 279 -13.75 -10.23 -8.29
C VAL A 279 -15.11 -9.94 -7.69
N LYS A 280 -15.40 -10.62 -6.59
CA LYS A 280 -16.50 -10.35 -5.69
C LYS A 280 -15.94 -9.80 -4.39
N VAL A 281 -16.33 -8.58 -4.01
CA VAL A 281 -15.94 -7.99 -2.72
C VAL A 281 -16.68 -8.71 -1.60
N ILE A 282 -15.93 -9.34 -0.69
CA ILE A 282 -16.48 -10.11 0.42
C ILE A 282 -16.75 -9.19 1.61
N THR A 283 -15.80 -8.32 1.93
CA THR A 283 -15.92 -7.35 3.04
C THR A 283 -16.32 -5.97 2.52
N ARG A 284 -17.62 -5.66 2.53
CA ARG A 284 -18.11 -4.31 2.15
C ARG A 284 -17.57 -3.22 3.09
N LYS A 285 -17.54 -3.52 4.39
CA LYS A 285 -16.84 -2.75 5.43
C LYS A 285 -15.56 -3.48 5.81
N PRO A 286 -14.46 -2.79 6.13
CA PRO A 286 -13.25 -3.46 6.58
C PRO A 286 -13.53 -4.19 7.91
N ILE A 287 -12.88 -5.33 8.08
CA ILE A 287 -12.84 -6.03 9.36
C ILE A 287 -11.83 -5.30 10.25
N LEU A 288 -12.21 -5.03 11.50
CA LEU A 288 -11.41 -4.27 12.47
C LEU A 288 -10.97 -5.21 13.60
N PRO A 289 -9.81 -4.94 14.23
CA PRO A 289 -9.36 -5.71 15.39
C PRO A 289 -10.36 -5.67 16.53
N SER A 290 -10.39 -6.74 17.32
CA SER A 290 -11.20 -6.77 18.54
C SER A 290 -10.64 -5.82 19.60
N LYS A 291 -11.44 -5.52 20.63
CA LYS A 291 -10.96 -4.70 21.75
C LYS A 291 -9.82 -5.38 22.49
N GLU A 292 -9.90 -6.69 22.66
CA GLU A 292 -8.87 -7.51 23.30
C GLU A 292 -7.56 -7.46 22.50
N GLU A 293 -7.62 -7.54 21.17
CA GLU A 293 -6.43 -7.42 20.32
C GLU A 293 -5.80 -6.03 20.41
N ILE A 294 -6.60 -4.96 20.50
CA ILE A 294 -6.09 -3.59 20.65
C ILE A 294 -5.43 -3.39 22.01
N GLU A 295 -5.96 -4.00 23.07
CA GLU A 295 -5.36 -3.95 24.41
C GLU A 295 -4.03 -4.71 24.46
N MET A 296 -3.96 -5.89 23.83
CA MET A 296 -2.74 -6.71 23.79
C MET A 296 -1.70 -6.17 22.80
N ASN A 297 -2.14 -5.60 21.68
CA ASN A 297 -1.29 -5.04 20.64
C ASN A 297 -1.83 -3.68 20.19
N PRO A 298 -1.46 -2.57 20.86
CA PRO A 298 -1.94 -1.23 20.51
C PRO A 298 -1.65 -0.79 19.06
N ARG A 299 -0.70 -1.44 18.38
CA ARG A 299 -0.39 -1.19 16.96
C ARG A 299 -1.49 -1.69 16.02
N SER A 300 -2.30 -2.66 16.45
CA SER A 300 -3.43 -3.17 15.66
C SER A 300 -4.54 -2.13 15.51
N ARG A 301 -4.67 -1.14 16.40
CA ARG A 301 -5.80 -0.19 16.46
C ARG A 301 -6.21 0.44 15.12
N SER A 302 -5.26 0.71 14.24
CA SER A 302 -5.51 1.34 12.93
C SER A 302 -5.66 0.34 11.79
N ALA A 303 -5.51 -0.95 12.07
CA ALA A 303 -5.56 -2.03 11.11
C ALA A 303 -6.98 -2.24 10.56
N LYS A 304 -7.03 -2.54 9.27
CA LYS A 304 -8.26 -2.80 8.53
C LYS A 304 -7.99 -3.92 7.53
N LEU A 305 -8.71 -5.02 7.67
CA LEU A 305 -8.67 -6.13 6.73
C LEU A 305 -9.77 -5.97 5.66
N ARG A 306 -9.38 -6.12 4.39
CA ARG A 306 -10.29 -6.24 3.26
C ARG A 306 -10.06 -7.54 2.50
N VAL A 307 -11.16 -8.10 2.00
CA VAL A 307 -11.18 -9.40 1.34
C VAL A 307 -11.99 -9.32 0.05
N ALA A 308 -11.42 -9.87 -1.02
CA ALA A 308 -12.10 -10.14 -2.28
C ALA A 308 -11.87 -11.59 -2.73
N GLU A 309 -12.80 -12.10 -3.54
CA GLU A 309 -12.77 -13.45 -4.10
C GLU A 309 -12.72 -13.37 -5.62
N LYS A 310 -11.85 -14.16 -6.27
CA LYS A 310 -11.82 -14.27 -7.73
C LYS A 310 -13.08 -14.98 -8.21
N LYS A 311 -13.73 -14.41 -9.23
CA LYS A 311 -14.89 -15.03 -9.89
C LYS A 311 -14.51 -16.18 -10.81
#